data_AF-A0A8S3WHE1-F1
#
_entry.id   AF-A0A8S3WHE1-F1
#
_cell.length_a   1.000
_cell.length_b   1.000
_cell.length_c   1.000
_cell.angle_alpha   90.00
_cell.angle_beta   90.00
_cell.angle_gamma   90.00
#
_symmetry.space_group_name_H-M   'P 1'
#
loop_
_entity.id
_entity.type
_entity.pdbx_description
1 polymer ?
#
loop_
_entity_poly.entity_id
_entity_poly.type
_entity_poly.pdbx_seq_one_letter_code
_entity_poly.pdbx_strand_id
1 'polypeptide(L)'
;MDRVQKAIGSLTNAIKDQNSRIEQLEARVSILESLWEYPSKMGKIMKPGKVVLVLSGRYAGRKAIVVKNYDEGTSEKPYGHAFVAGIDRYPRKVHKRMGKNKIHKRSKIKPFVKVVNYNHLMPTRYSVDFSFEKFSIKDLKDPAKRKKLRFNTRVRFEERYKSGKNKWFFQKLRF
;
A
#
# COMPACT_ATOMS: atom_id res chain seq x y z
N MET A 1 -29.92 49.13 50.82
CA MET A 1 -29.09 47.93 50.57
C MET A 1 -29.66 47.06 49.45
N ASP A 2 -30.97 46.80 49.44
CA ASP A 2 -31.63 45.86 48.49
C ASP A 2 -31.50 46.20 46.99
N ARG A 3 -31.53 47.48 46.60
CA ARG A 3 -31.43 47.87 45.18
C ARG A 3 -30.07 47.57 44.57
N VAL A 4 -29.00 47.71 45.35
CA VAL A 4 -27.62 47.44 44.92
C VAL A 4 -27.39 45.94 44.78
N GLN A 5 -27.87 45.13 45.73
CA GLN A 5 -27.79 43.67 45.63
C GLN A 5 -28.62 43.12 44.46
N LYS A 6 -29.80 43.69 44.19
CA LYS A 6 -30.62 43.30 43.03
C LYS A 6 -29.98 43.66 41.70
N ALA A 7 -29.32 44.83 41.61
CA ALA A 7 -28.57 45.25 40.43
C ALA A 7 -27.35 44.35 40.19
N ILE A 8 -26.59 44.02 41.24
CA ILE A 8 -25.44 43.09 41.15
C ILE A 8 -25.90 41.70 40.73
N GLY A 9 -26.99 41.18 41.30
CA GLY A 9 -27.57 39.88 40.92
C GLY A 9 -28.06 39.83 39.47
N SER A 10 -28.62 40.93 38.96
CA SER A 10 -28.98 41.05 37.56
C SER A 10 -27.75 41.06 36.64
N LEU A 11 -26.68 41.75 37.06
CA LEU A 11 -25.44 41.84 36.30
C LEU A 11 -24.73 40.48 36.24
N THR A 12 -24.68 39.74 37.35
CA THR A 12 -24.05 38.41 37.41
C THR A 12 -24.82 37.39 36.58
N ASN A 13 -26.15 37.45 36.57
CA ASN A 13 -26.98 36.60 35.71
C ASN A 13 -26.78 36.91 34.22
N ALA A 14 -26.67 38.20 33.86
CA ALA A 14 -26.37 38.61 32.48
C ALA A 14 -24.98 38.14 32.02
N ILE A 15 -23.96 38.23 32.89
CA ILE A 15 -22.62 37.72 32.60
C ILE A 15 -22.64 36.18 32.44
N LYS A 16 -23.40 35.47 33.28
CA LYS A 16 -23.52 34.01 33.18
C LYS A 16 -24.21 33.56 31.88
N ASP A 17 -25.23 34.29 31.43
CA ASP A 17 -25.91 34.04 30.16
C ASP A 17 -25.00 34.33 28.95
N GLN A 18 -24.20 35.40 29.00
CA GLN A 18 -23.20 35.71 27.99
C GLN A 18 -22.13 34.61 27.89
N ASN A 19 -21.62 34.14 29.03
CA ASN A 19 -20.60 33.08 29.05
C ASN A 19 -21.15 31.75 28.50
N SER A 20 -22.40 31.40 28.80
CA SER A 20 -23.04 30.19 28.24
C SER A 20 -23.22 30.28 26.72
N ARG A 21 -23.56 31.47 26.20
CA ARG A 21 -23.64 31.71 24.75
C ARG A 21 -22.28 31.60 24.06
N ILE A 22 -21.21 32.06 24.72
CA ILE A 22 -19.83 31.94 24.21
C ILE A 22 -19.42 30.46 24.15
N GLU A 23 -19.64 29.69 25.21
CA GLU A 23 -19.33 28.24 25.23
C GLU A 23 -20.12 27.48 24.14
N GLN A 24 -21.39 27.83 23.90
CA GLN A 24 -22.18 27.25 22.82
C GLN A 24 -21.68 27.62 21.43
N LEU A 25 -21.15 28.84 21.25
CA LEU A 25 -20.56 29.28 19.99
C LEU A 25 -19.21 28.60 19.76
N GLU A 26 -18.36 28.48 20.77
CA GLU A 26 -17.09 27.74 20.70
C GLU A 26 -17.32 26.26 20.35
N ALA A 27 -18.33 25.63 20.94
CA ALA A 27 -18.72 24.26 20.59
C ALA A 27 -19.19 24.15 19.12
N ARG A 28 -19.96 25.13 18.62
CA ARG A 28 -20.40 25.16 17.21
C ARG A 28 -19.25 25.43 16.24
N VAL A 29 -18.30 26.27 16.61
CA VAL A 29 -17.07 26.54 15.83
C VAL A 29 -16.23 25.28 15.74
N SER A 30 -16.00 24.57 16.84
CA SER A 30 -15.27 23.30 16.85
C SER A 30 -15.93 22.20 16.00
N ILE A 31 -17.27 22.12 16.04
CA ILE A 31 -18.04 21.21 15.18
C ILE A 31 -17.92 21.62 13.70
N LEU A 32 -17.96 22.92 13.40
CA LEU A 32 -17.78 23.42 12.03
C LEU A 32 -16.35 23.25 11.53
N GLU A 33 -15.34 23.40 12.38
CA GLU A 33 -13.93 23.12 12.06
C GLU A 33 -13.71 21.64 11.78
N SER A 34 -14.25 20.75 12.62
CA SER A 34 -14.19 19.30 12.39
C SER A 34 -15.01 18.83 11.18
N LEU A 35 -16.11 19.51 10.86
CA LEU A 35 -16.88 19.28 9.63
C LEU A 35 -16.18 19.85 8.39
N TRP A 36 -15.45 20.97 8.50
CA TRP A 36 -14.65 21.54 7.42
C TRP A 36 -13.37 20.73 7.15
N GLU A 37 -12.90 19.99 8.15
CA GLU A 37 -11.88 18.95 8.00
C GLU A 37 -12.43 17.67 7.37
N TYR A 38 -13.23 17.83 6.30
CA TYR A 38 -13.51 16.75 5.35
C TYR A 38 -12.17 16.23 4.86
N PRO A 39 -11.84 14.94 5.07
CA PRO A 39 -10.58 14.41 4.61
C PRO A 39 -10.62 14.37 3.09
N SER A 40 -10.04 15.39 2.47
CA SER A 40 -9.50 15.37 1.10
C SER A 40 -8.33 14.36 0.98
N LYS A 41 -8.33 13.28 1.78
CA LYS A 41 -7.45 12.13 1.62
C LYS A 41 -7.89 11.37 0.37
N MET A 42 -7.46 11.85 -0.80
CA MET A 42 -7.34 11.01 -1.98
C MET A 42 -6.64 9.71 -1.56
N GLY A 43 -7.35 8.58 -1.66
CA GLY A 43 -6.87 7.31 -1.16
C GLY A 43 -5.56 6.92 -1.85
N LYS A 44 -4.48 6.69 -1.08
CA LYS A 44 -3.19 6.27 -1.62
C LYS A 44 -3.35 5.03 -2.51
N ILE A 45 -2.95 5.12 -3.77
CA ILE A 45 -3.13 4.04 -4.76
C ILE A 45 -2.10 2.91 -4.53
N MET A 46 -0.88 3.27 -4.11
CA MET A 46 0.26 2.37 -4.04
C MET A 46 0.33 1.61 -2.70
N LYS A 47 -0.68 0.79 -2.42
CA LYS A 47 -0.78 0.00 -1.18
C LYS A 47 -0.10 -1.38 -1.31
N PRO A 48 0.35 -1.99 -0.21
CA PRO A 48 0.76 -3.40 -0.20
C PRO A 48 -0.32 -4.31 -0.79
N GLY A 49 0.09 -5.32 -1.56
CA GLY A 49 -0.81 -6.23 -2.29
C GLY A 49 -1.30 -5.71 -3.64
N LYS A 50 -1.06 -4.43 -3.99
CA LYS A 50 -1.36 -3.92 -5.34
C LYS A 50 -0.38 -4.47 -6.37
N VAL A 51 -0.91 -4.79 -7.54
CA VAL A 51 -0.11 -5.20 -8.70
C VAL A 51 0.34 -3.97 -9.47
N VAL A 52 1.61 -3.93 -9.78
CA VAL A 52 2.28 -2.86 -10.53
C VAL A 52 3.01 -3.44 -11.72
N LEU A 53 3.14 -2.65 -12.78
CA LEU A 53 4.00 -2.91 -13.92
C LEU A 53 5.29 -2.12 -13.77
N VAL A 54 6.43 -2.78 -13.96
CA VAL A 54 7.72 -2.10 -13.96
C VAL A 54 7.94 -1.47 -15.34
N LEU A 55 8.23 -0.17 -15.37
CA LEU A 55 8.39 0.59 -16.61
C LEU A 55 9.84 0.59 -17.11
N SER A 56 10.83 0.59 -16.21
CA SER A 56 12.23 0.79 -16.58
C SER A 56 13.20 -0.24 -15.98
N GLY A 57 14.41 -0.28 -16.56
CA GLY A 57 15.52 -1.15 -16.14
C GLY A 57 15.35 -2.62 -16.54
N ARG A 58 16.17 -3.49 -15.94
CA ARG A 58 16.23 -4.94 -16.27
C ARG A 58 14.88 -5.67 -16.25
N TYR A 59 13.94 -5.21 -15.43
CA TYR A 59 12.63 -5.84 -15.25
C TYR A 59 11.50 -5.07 -15.93
N ALA A 60 11.80 -4.19 -16.88
CA ALA A 60 10.79 -3.49 -17.67
C ALA A 60 9.77 -4.46 -18.30
N GLY A 61 8.49 -4.07 -18.28
CA GLY A 61 7.37 -4.86 -18.77
C GLY A 61 6.99 -6.06 -17.88
N ARG A 62 7.63 -6.23 -16.72
CA ARG A 62 7.30 -7.29 -15.76
C ARG A 62 6.29 -6.80 -14.73
N LYS A 63 5.39 -7.72 -14.36
CA LYS A 63 4.42 -7.56 -13.28
C LYS A 63 5.08 -7.85 -11.95
N ALA A 64 4.79 -7.00 -10.98
CA ALA A 64 5.24 -7.15 -9.60
C ALA A 64 4.11 -6.79 -8.62
N ILE A 65 4.25 -7.24 -7.38
CA ILE A 65 3.35 -6.92 -6.28
C ILE A 65 4.12 -5.98 -5.35
N VAL A 66 3.47 -4.91 -4.91
CA VAL A 66 3.99 -4.04 -3.85
C VAL A 66 3.93 -4.83 -2.54
N VAL A 67 5.09 -5.11 -1.96
CA VAL A 67 5.21 -5.80 -0.68
C VAL A 67 5.17 -4.78 0.45
N LYS A 68 5.91 -3.68 0.29
CA LYS A 68 5.94 -2.57 1.24
C LYS A 68 6.14 -1.26 0.48
N ASN A 69 5.37 -0.25 0.86
CA ASN A 69 5.44 1.11 0.34
C ASN A 69 6.23 2.01 1.30
N TYR A 70 6.97 2.96 0.74
CA TYR A 70 7.73 3.98 1.46
C TYR A 70 7.42 5.32 0.79
N ASP A 71 6.32 5.94 1.22
CA ASP A 71 5.77 7.12 0.56
C ASP A 71 6.64 8.36 0.81
N GLU A 72 7.14 8.54 2.03
CA GLU A 72 7.98 9.66 2.47
C GLU A 72 9.48 9.41 2.23
N GLY A 73 9.82 8.27 1.63
CA GLY A 73 11.21 7.85 1.46
C GLY A 73 11.81 7.23 2.73
N THR A 74 13.12 7.05 2.71
CA THR A 74 13.95 6.51 3.80
C THR A 74 15.27 7.26 3.83
N SER A 75 16.03 7.17 4.93
CA SER A 75 17.34 7.85 5.02
C SER A 75 18.31 7.48 3.89
N GLU A 76 18.21 6.27 3.32
CA GLU A 76 19.03 5.87 2.17
C GLU A 76 18.52 6.41 0.83
N LYS A 77 17.21 6.67 0.71
CA LYS A 77 16.52 7.03 -0.53
C LYS A 77 15.43 8.05 -0.20
N PRO A 78 15.64 9.35 -0.43
CA PRO A 78 14.70 10.39 -0.02
C PRO A 78 13.43 10.44 -0.88
N TYR A 79 13.39 9.73 -2.02
CA TYR A 79 12.23 9.68 -2.90
C TYR A 79 11.26 8.54 -2.53
N GLY A 80 9.99 8.71 -2.91
CA GLY A 80 8.96 7.68 -2.77
C GLY A 80 9.29 6.40 -3.55
N HIS A 81 9.28 5.26 -2.87
CA HIS A 81 9.63 3.97 -3.48
C HIS A 81 8.85 2.80 -2.88
N ALA A 82 8.76 1.72 -3.64
CA ALA A 82 8.22 0.46 -3.18
C ALA A 82 9.26 -0.64 -3.19
N PHE A 83 9.17 -1.48 -2.16
CA PHE A 83 9.73 -2.81 -2.17
C PHE A 83 8.77 -3.74 -2.92
N VAL A 84 9.22 -4.31 -4.04
CA VAL A 84 8.38 -5.11 -4.94
C VAL A 84 8.92 -6.53 -5.13
N ALA A 85 7.99 -7.48 -5.25
CA ALA A 85 8.26 -8.86 -5.63
C ALA A 85 7.54 -9.17 -6.95
N GLY A 86 8.28 -9.54 -7.99
CA GLY A 86 7.73 -9.74 -9.34
C GLY A 86 8.24 -10.98 -10.05
N ILE A 87 7.76 -11.18 -11.27
CA ILE A 87 8.06 -12.36 -12.08
C ILE A 87 9.03 -12.01 -13.22
N ASP A 88 10.26 -12.52 -13.15
CA ASP A 88 11.28 -12.40 -14.20
C ASP A 88 11.06 -13.44 -15.30
N ARG A 89 10.72 -14.68 -14.93
CA ARG A 89 10.32 -15.72 -15.88
C ARG A 89 8.93 -16.22 -15.57
N TYR A 90 8.00 -15.86 -16.46
CA TYR A 90 6.61 -16.31 -16.40
C TYR A 90 6.48 -17.81 -16.67
N PRO A 91 5.49 -18.49 -16.04
CA PRO A 91 5.14 -19.84 -16.42
C PRO A 91 4.64 -19.85 -17.87
N ARG A 92 4.98 -20.90 -18.61
CA ARG A 92 4.54 -21.06 -20.01
C ARG A 92 3.19 -21.78 -20.05
N LYS A 93 2.38 -21.47 -21.06
CA LYS A 93 1.07 -22.14 -21.29
C LYS A 93 1.23 -23.67 -21.30
N VAL A 94 0.34 -24.33 -20.58
CA VAL A 94 0.25 -25.80 -20.45
C VAL A 94 -0.99 -26.29 -21.23
N HIS A 95 -0.88 -27.46 -21.85
CA HIS A 95 -1.96 -28.13 -22.58
C HIS A 95 -2.19 -29.54 -22.01
N LYS A 96 -3.41 -30.06 -22.11
CA LYS A 96 -3.80 -31.37 -21.54
C LYS A 96 -2.93 -32.54 -22.05
N ARG A 97 -2.50 -32.49 -23.31
CA ARG A 97 -1.64 -33.51 -23.96
C ARG A 97 -0.19 -33.58 -23.43
N MET A 98 0.22 -32.66 -22.56
CA MET A 98 1.61 -32.63 -22.09
C MET A 98 1.82 -33.65 -20.95
N GLY A 99 2.93 -34.39 -21.00
CA GLY A 99 3.34 -35.24 -19.88
C GLY A 99 3.73 -34.44 -18.63
N LYS A 100 3.59 -35.07 -17.45
CA LYS A 100 3.82 -34.46 -16.12
C LYS A 100 5.17 -33.74 -16.01
N ASN A 101 6.24 -34.32 -16.55
CA ASN A 101 7.59 -33.73 -16.54
C ASN A 101 7.66 -32.42 -17.33
N LYS A 102 6.99 -32.34 -18.49
CA LYS A 102 6.92 -31.14 -19.33
C LYS A 102 6.07 -30.06 -18.67
N ILE A 103 4.97 -30.46 -18.04
CA ILE A 103 4.13 -29.55 -17.23
C ILE A 103 4.96 -28.94 -16.11
N HIS A 104 5.67 -29.75 -15.32
CA HIS A 104 6.48 -29.25 -14.21
C HIS A 104 7.55 -28.26 -14.68
N LYS A 105 8.28 -28.57 -15.76
CA LYS A 105 9.29 -27.66 -16.34
C LYS A 105 8.68 -26.33 -16.83
N ARG A 106 7.45 -26.34 -17.39
CA ARG A 106 6.77 -25.13 -17.90
C ARG A 106 6.13 -24.28 -16.80
N SER A 107 5.74 -24.88 -15.69
CA SER A 107 5.17 -24.19 -14.53
C SER A 107 6.21 -23.54 -13.61
N LYS A 108 7.51 -23.76 -13.84
CA LYS A 108 8.59 -23.14 -13.05
C LYS A 108 8.59 -21.62 -13.22
N ILE A 109 8.55 -20.90 -12.09
CA ILE A 109 8.56 -19.43 -12.04
C ILE A 109 9.93 -18.96 -11.54
N LYS A 110 10.48 -17.91 -12.16
CA LYS A 110 11.67 -17.21 -11.62
C LYS A 110 11.24 -15.84 -11.10
N PRO A 111 11.19 -15.63 -9.78
CA PRO A 111 10.86 -14.34 -9.22
C PRO A 111 12.07 -13.40 -9.18
N PHE A 112 11.79 -12.11 -9.04
CA PHE A 112 12.76 -11.10 -8.63
C PHE A 112 12.20 -10.31 -7.46
N VAL A 113 13.12 -9.73 -6.69
CA VAL A 113 12.81 -8.88 -5.55
C VAL A 113 13.72 -7.66 -5.64
N LYS A 114 13.12 -6.47 -5.59
CA LYS A 114 13.82 -5.20 -5.86
C LYS A 114 13.11 -4.03 -5.17
N VAL A 115 13.87 -3.01 -4.78
CA VAL A 115 13.34 -1.68 -4.42
C VAL A 115 13.30 -0.81 -5.67
N VAL A 116 12.16 -0.19 -5.96
CA VAL A 116 11.91 0.57 -7.19
C VAL A 116 11.21 1.88 -6.85
N ASN A 117 11.66 2.98 -7.46
CA ASN A 117 11.00 4.29 -7.39
C ASN A 117 9.59 4.23 -8.00
N TYR A 118 8.63 4.97 -7.44
CA TYR A 118 7.28 5.05 -8.00
C TYR A 118 7.19 5.55 -9.44
N ASN A 119 8.08 6.46 -9.86
CA ASN A 119 8.11 6.93 -11.25
C ASN A 119 8.39 5.80 -12.26
N HIS A 120 9.01 4.71 -11.79
CA HIS A 120 9.31 3.53 -12.60
C HIS A 120 8.28 2.41 -12.45
N LEU A 121 7.15 2.69 -11.79
CA LEU A 121 6.06 1.76 -11.55
C LEU A 121 4.76 2.34 -12.10
N MET A 122 4.08 1.57 -12.95
CA MET A 122 2.71 1.86 -13.34
C MET A 122 1.77 1.06 -12.44
N PRO A 123 0.92 1.71 -11.62
CA PRO A 123 -0.09 1.01 -10.83
C PRO A 123 -1.14 0.40 -11.74
N THR A 124 -1.68 -0.74 -11.33
CA THR A 124 -2.75 -1.42 -12.06
C THR A 124 -3.97 -1.60 -11.16
N ARG A 125 -5.13 -1.86 -11.76
CA ARG A 125 -6.38 -2.13 -11.02
C ARG A 125 -6.30 -3.37 -10.13
N TYR A 126 -5.45 -4.33 -10.49
CA TYR A 126 -5.43 -5.65 -9.85
C TYR A 126 -4.76 -5.59 -8.47
N SER A 127 -5.31 -6.34 -7.54
CA SER A 127 -4.69 -6.69 -6.26
C SER A 127 -4.50 -8.20 -6.18
N VAL A 128 -3.52 -8.61 -5.38
CA VAL A 128 -3.31 -9.99 -4.98
C VAL A 128 -3.23 -10.01 -3.46
N ASP A 129 -4.17 -10.70 -2.82
CA ASP A 129 -4.09 -10.96 -1.38
C ASP A 129 -2.96 -11.95 -1.14
N PHE A 130 -1.82 -11.36 -0.81
CA PHE A 130 -0.55 -12.02 -0.67
C PHE A 130 0.09 -11.58 0.64
N SER A 131 0.02 -12.43 1.67
CA SER A 131 0.76 -12.19 2.92
C SER A 131 2.23 -12.48 2.65
N PHE A 132 3.06 -11.45 2.63
CA PHE A 132 4.52 -11.60 2.63
C PHE A 132 5.00 -11.63 4.09
N GLU A 133 6.00 -12.46 4.38
CA GLU A 133 6.77 -12.30 5.62
C GLU A 133 7.34 -10.87 5.65
N LYS A 134 7.39 -10.26 6.84
CA LYS A 134 7.92 -8.90 6.99
C LYS A 134 9.42 -8.92 6.69
N PHE A 135 9.82 -8.48 5.50
CA PHE A 135 11.23 -8.37 5.11
C PHE A 135 11.72 -6.93 5.24
N SER A 136 12.97 -6.76 5.68
CA SER A 136 13.63 -5.46 5.76
C SER A 136 14.39 -5.17 4.47
N ILE A 137 14.41 -3.90 4.03
CA ILE A 137 15.24 -3.48 2.87
C ILE A 137 16.72 -3.83 3.09
N LYS A 138 17.20 -3.78 4.34
CA LYS A 138 18.59 -4.07 4.70
C LYS A 138 19.01 -5.49 4.28
N ASP A 139 18.07 -6.44 4.29
CA ASP A 139 18.33 -7.84 3.92
C ASP A 139 18.58 -8.03 2.42
N LEU A 140 18.33 -7.01 1.57
CA LEU A 140 18.64 -7.07 0.14
C LEU A 140 20.12 -6.84 -0.17
N LYS A 141 20.88 -6.23 0.76
CA LYS A 141 22.32 -5.98 0.57
C LYS A 141 23.11 -7.28 0.65
N ASP A 142 22.69 -8.19 1.52
CA ASP A 142 23.31 -9.52 1.67
C ASP A 142 22.82 -10.49 0.56
N PRO A 143 23.72 -11.05 -0.26
CA PRO A 143 23.35 -11.98 -1.32
C PRO A 143 22.69 -13.28 -0.82
N ALA A 144 23.07 -13.77 0.37
CA ALA A 144 22.53 -15.00 0.94
C ALA A 144 21.06 -14.82 1.35
N LYS A 145 20.78 -13.75 2.10
CA LYS A 145 19.41 -13.38 2.47
C LYS A 145 18.53 -13.07 1.27
N ARG A 146 19.08 -12.36 0.27
CA ARG A 146 18.37 -12.10 -1.00
C ARG A 146 18.05 -13.39 -1.76
N LYS A 147 18.92 -14.41 -1.72
CA LYS A 147 18.66 -15.73 -2.32
C LYS A 147 17.53 -16.46 -1.59
N LYS A 148 17.54 -16.47 -0.26
CA LYS A 148 16.47 -17.05 0.57
C LYS A 148 15.12 -16.40 0.29
N LEU A 149 15.08 -15.07 0.23
CA LEU A 149 13.89 -14.29 -0.09
C LEU A 149 13.32 -14.59 -1.48
N ARG A 150 14.18 -14.70 -2.51
CA ARG A 150 13.75 -15.12 -3.85
C ARG A 150 13.21 -16.55 -3.84
N PHE A 151 13.80 -17.45 -3.06
CA PHE A 151 13.31 -18.82 -2.93
C PHE A 151 11.93 -18.87 -2.28
N ASN A 152 11.74 -18.18 -1.15
CA ASN A 152 10.43 -18.09 -0.48
C ASN A 152 9.36 -17.50 -1.42
N THR A 153 9.69 -16.42 -2.14
CA THR A 153 8.81 -15.80 -3.14
C THR A 153 8.46 -16.78 -4.26
N ARG A 154 9.42 -17.61 -4.69
CA ARG A 154 9.22 -18.59 -5.76
C ARG A 154 8.19 -19.63 -5.36
N VAL A 155 8.37 -20.27 -4.21
CA VAL A 155 7.48 -21.33 -3.70
C VAL A 155 6.04 -20.81 -3.66
N ARG A 156 5.89 -19.63 -3.08
CA ARG A 156 4.65 -18.87 -2.95
C ARG A 156 3.96 -18.55 -4.28
N PHE A 157 4.71 -18.06 -5.26
CA PHE A 157 4.17 -17.80 -6.61
C PHE A 157 3.80 -19.08 -7.34
N GLU A 158 4.58 -20.15 -7.20
CA GLU A 158 4.28 -21.45 -7.83
C GLU A 158 3.02 -22.09 -7.21
N GLU A 159 2.84 -22.00 -5.90
CA GLU A 159 1.62 -22.45 -5.21
C GLU A 159 0.39 -21.68 -5.68
N ARG A 160 0.46 -20.34 -5.71
CA ARG A 160 -0.65 -19.50 -6.17
C ARG A 160 -0.98 -19.74 -7.64
N TYR A 161 0.03 -19.95 -8.49
CA TYR A 161 -0.19 -20.30 -9.90
C TYR A 161 -0.91 -21.65 -10.04
N LYS A 162 -0.52 -22.67 -9.27
CA LYS A 162 -1.19 -23.99 -9.26
C LYS A 162 -2.64 -23.90 -8.80
N SER A 163 -2.95 -22.98 -7.86
CA SER A 163 -4.34 -22.72 -7.44
C SER A 163 -5.23 -22.10 -8.52
N GLY A 164 -4.67 -21.62 -9.64
CA GLY A 164 -5.42 -21.01 -10.73
C GLY A 164 -5.95 -19.60 -10.46
N LYS A 165 -5.65 -19.02 -9.29
CA LYS A 165 -6.03 -17.65 -8.91
C LYS A 165 -5.13 -16.60 -9.59
N ASN A 166 -5.65 -15.38 -9.74
CA ASN A 166 -4.91 -14.22 -10.27
C ASN A 166 -4.23 -14.49 -11.63
N LYS A 167 -4.94 -15.16 -12.56
CA LYS A 167 -4.43 -15.56 -13.90
C LYS A 167 -3.72 -14.43 -14.64
N TRP A 168 -4.27 -13.22 -14.59
CA TRP A 168 -3.67 -12.05 -15.23
C TRP A 168 -2.25 -11.77 -14.73
N PHE A 169 -1.95 -11.94 -13.44
CA PHE A 169 -0.62 -11.70 -12.88
C PHE A 169 0.42 -12.66 -13.46
N PHE A 170 0.06 -13.93 -13.66
CA PHE A 170 0.96 -14.96 -14.18
C PHE A 170 1.08 -14.99 -15.70
N GLN A 171 0.23 -14.24 -16.41
CA GLN A 171 0.32 -14.09 -17.86
C GLN A 171 1.30 -12.97 -18.22
N LYS A 172 2.25 -13.27 -19.11
CA LYS A 172 3.17 -12.27 -19.65
C LYS A 172 2.39 -11.19 -20.41
N LEU A 173 2.67 -9.91 -20.12
CA LEU A 173 2.17 -8.80 -20.92
C LEU A 173 2.93 -8.75 -22.26
N ARG A 174 2.21 -8.59 -23.37
CA ARG A 174 2.80 -8.42 -24.71
C ARG A 174 2.67 -6.94 -25.04
N PHE A 175 3.81 -6.30 -25.27
CA PHE A 175 3.98 -4.91 -25.69
C PHE A 175 5.09 -4.93 -26.73
#